data_AF-A0A835DP63-F1
#
_entry.id   AF-A0A835DP63-F1
#
_cell.length_a   1.000
_cell.length_b   1.000
_cell.length_c   1.000
_cell.angle_alpha   90.00
_cell.angle_beta   90.00
_cell.angle_gamma   90.00
#
_symmetry.space_group_name_H-M   'P 1'
#
loop_
_entity.id
_entity.type
_entity.pdbx_description
1 polymer ?
#
loop_
_entity_poly.entity_id
_entity_poly.type
_entity_poly.pdbx_seq_one_letter_code
_entity_poly.pdbx_strand_id
1 'polypeptide(L)'
;MNKSLALPLLLLLLLSFSSGGKCGTYDFDPPGICKDKFDLFMEPRCANGECKALCEGKNFNRLYGSRCVDDSTCECTHLCPRQP
;
A
#
# COMPACT_ATOMS: atom_id res chain seq x y z
N MET A 1 -50.23 -9.12 4.28
CA MET A 1 -49.52 -9.35 2.98
C MET A 1 -48.61 -8.16 2.72
N ASN A 2 -47.29 -8.38 2.74
CA ASN A 2 -46.19 -7.59 2.16
C ASN A 2 -44.90 -8.21 2.73
N LYS A 3 -44.35 -9.19 2.04
CA LYS A 3 -43.19 -9.09 1.14
C LYS A 3 -41.87 -8.96 1.89
N SER A 4 -41.24 -10.12 2.05
CA SER A 4 -39.82 -10.33 2.26
C SER A 4 -38.95 -9.58 1.25
N LEU A 5 -37.64 -9.61 1.54
CA LEU A 5 -36.48 -9.56 0.64
C LEU A 5 -35.77 -8.22 0.56
N ALA A 6 -34.77 -8.05 1.42
CA ALA A 6 -33.55 -7.31 1.05
C ALA A 6 -32.31 -7.66 1.91
N LEU A 7 -32.27 -8.81 2.59
CA LEU A 7 -31.14 -9.13 3.48
C LEU A 7 -29.86 -9.70 2.81
N PRO A 8 -29.78 -10.09 1.52
CA PRO A 8 -28.52 -10.65 1.00
C PRO A 8 -27.51 -9.57 0.55
N LEU A 9 -27.85 -8.27 0.60
CA LEU A 9 -26.98 -7.22 0.06
C LEU A 9 -25.70 -6.94 0.88
N LEU A 10 -25.62 -7.43 2.13
CA LEU A 10 -24.47 -7.16 3.00
C LEU A 10 -23.24 -8.05 2.73
N LEU A 11 -23.35 -9.10 1.90
CA LEU A 11 -22.27 -10.05 1.65
C LEU A 11 -21.37 -9.71 0.45
N LEU A 12 -21.72 -8.72 -0.38
CA LEU A 12 -20.93 -8.31 -1.55
C LEU A 12 -19.83 -7.28 -1.24
N LEU A 13 -19.73 -6.79 -0.01
CA LEU A 13 -18.69 -5.84 0.41
C LEU A 13 -17.37 -6.52 0.84
N LEU A 14 -17.26 -7.84 0.71
CA LEU A 14 -16.11 -8.63 1.15
C LEU A 14 -14.94 -8.73 0.14
N LEU A 15 -14.96 -8.13 -1.05
CA LEU A 15 -13.98 -8.50 -2.09
C LEU A 15 -13.20 -7.35 -2.76
N SER A 16 -13.34 -6.11 -2.29
CA SER A 16 -12.76 -4.95 -2.99
C SER A 16 -11.64 -4.24 -2.22
N PHE A 17 -10.74 -4.96 -1.55
CA PHE A 17 -9.47 -4.37 -1.10
C PHE A 17 -8.28 -5.32 -1.38
N SER A 18 -8.26 -5.91 -2.57
CA SER A 18 -6.97 -6.11 -3.24
C SER A 18 -6.52 -4.75 -3.75
N SER A 19 -5.98 -3.91 -2.85
CA SER A 19 -5.09 -2.82 -3.25
C SER A 19 -3.80 -3.47 -3.74
N GLY A 20 -3.89 -4.16 -4.87
CA GLY A 20 -2.74 -4.49 -5.69
C GLY A 20 -2.22 -3.15 -6.18
N GLY A 21 -1.16 -2.68 -5.53
CA GLY A 21 -0.41 -1.52 -5.94
C GLY A 21 -0.17 -1.62 -7.44
N LYS A 22 -0.88 -0.79 -8.21
CA LYS A 22 -0.49 -0.53 -9.59
C LYS A 22 0.89 0.09 -9.48
N CYS A 23 1.94 -0.68 -9.82
CA CYS A 23 3.27 -0.15 -10.07
C CYS A 23 3.10 0.99 -11.07
N GLY A 24 3.04 2.20 -10.52
CA GLY A 24 2.76 3.42 -11.27
C GLY A 24 3.87 3.59 -12.29
N THR A 25 3.47 3.67 -13.54
CA THR A 25 4.29 3.98 -14.70
C THR A 25 4.85 5.41 -14.61
N TYR A 26 5.80 5.70 -13.72
CA TYR A 26 6.57 6.95 -13.75
C TYR A 26 7.98 6.73 -13.17
N ASP A 27 8.98 7.18 -13.93
CA ASP A 27 10.42 7.30 -13.60
C ASP A 27 11.26 6.04 -13.47
N PHE A 28 11.87 5.62 -14.60
CA PHE A 28 13.21 5.00 -14.73
C PHE A 28 13.70 4.04 -13.63
N ASP A 29 12.80 3.29 -12.98
CA ASP A 29 13.22 2.30 -12.00
C ASP A 29 13.89 1.13 -12.74
N PRO A 30 15.08 0.70 -12.30
CA PRO A 30 15.73 -0.46 -12.88
C PRO A 30 14.77 -1.67 -12.82
N PRO A 31 14.79 -2.56 -13.83
CA PRO A 31 13.92 -3.73 -13.83
C PRO A 31 14.08 -4.51 -12.52
N GLY A 32 12.98 -4.69 -11.80
CA GLY A 32 12.94 -5.40 -10.52
C GLY A 32 12.92 -4.52 -9.27
N ILE A 33 12.90 -3.18 -9.40
CA ILE A 33 12.67 -2.26 -8.29
C ILE A 33 11.22 -1.79 -8.27
N CYS A 34 10.59 -1.84 -7.09
CA CYS A 34 9.23 -1.43 -6.82
C CYS A 34 9.22 -0.27 -5.82
N LYS A 35 8.23 0.61 -5.96
CA LYS A 35 7.95 1.71 -5.03
C LYS A 35 6.52 1.55 -4.52
N ASP A 36 6.38 1.18 -3.25
CA ASP A 36 5.09 1.04 -2.58
C ASP A 36 4.82 2.24 -1.69
N LYS A 37 3.58 2.77 -1.73
CA LYS A 37 3.15 3.92 -0.93
C LYS A 37 2.18 3.49 0.17
N PHE A 38 2.34 4.08 1.35
CA PHE A 38 1.57 3.80 2.55
C PHE A 38 1.12 5.10 3.20
N ASP A 39 -0.18 5.23 3.43
CA ASP A 39 -0.76 6.35 4.16
C ASP A 39 -0.57 6.16 5.68
N LEU A 40 -0.08 7.21 6.33
CA LEU A 40 0.10 7.30 7.78
C LEU A 40 -1.17 7.89 8.39
N PHE A 41 -2.18 7.05 8.63
CA PHE A 41 -3.50 7.48 9.10
C PHE A 41 -3.56 8.00 10.54
N MET A 42 -2.49 7.87 11.33
CA MET A 42 -2.51 8.22 12.77
C MET A 42 -1.49 9.27 13.19
N GLU A 43 -0.64 9.76 12.28
CA GLU A 43 0.38 10.76 12.62
C GLU A 43 0.16 12.07 11.88
N PRO A 44 0.34 13.22 12.55
CA PRO A 44 -0.03 14.52 11.98
C PRO A 44 0.91 14.96 10.84
N ARG A 45 2.09 14.35 10.71
CA ARG A 45 3.07 14.60 9.64
C ARG A 45 3.93 13.36 9.43
N CYS A 46 4.20 13.00 8.19
CA CYS A 46 5.13 11.95 7.83
C CYS A 46 6.53 12.33 8.34
N ALA A 47 7.00 11.65 9.39
CA ALA A 47 8.38 11.73 9.82
C ALA A 47 9.21 10.65 9.10
N ASN A 48 10.39 11.02 8.61
CA ASN A 48 11.30 10.08 7.96
C ASN A 48 11.65 8.88 8.85
N GLY A 49 11.66 9.05 10.18
CA GLY A 49 11.89 7.97 11.14
C GLY A 49 10.76 6.93 11.18
N GLU A 50 9.51 7.39 11.24
CA GLU A 50 8.32 6.52 11.22
C GLU A 50 8.15 5.85 9.86
N CYS A 51 8.34 6.61 8.78
CA CYS A 51 8.32 6.05 7.43
C CYS A 51 9.37 4.95 7.27
N LYS A 52 10.59 5.16 7.77
CA LYS A 52 11.63 4.12 7.79
C LYS A 52 11.19 2.91 8.59
N ALA A 53 10.70 3.09 9.82
CA ALA A 53 10.24 1.99 10.67
C ALA A 53 9.09 1.20 10.01
N LEU A 54 8.16 1.89 9.36
CA LEU A 54 7.09 1.29 8.58
C LEU A 54 7.65 0.43 7.46
N CYS A 55 8.55 0.97 6.62
CA CYS A 55 9.14 0.24 5.51
C CYS A 55 9.96 -0.98 5.96
N GLU A 56 10.71 -0.86 7.06
CA GLU A 56 11.45 -1.97 7.66
C GLU A 56 10.50 -3.06 8.20
N GLY A 57 9.33 -2.68 8.71
CA GLY A 57 8.29 -3.61 9.20
C GLY A 57 7.51 -4.36 8.12
N LYS A 58 7.57 -3.96 6.84
CA LYS A 58 6.82 -4.62 5.74
C LYS A 58 7.43 -5.93 5.25
N ASN A 59 8.59 -6.34 5.78
CA ASN A 59 9.27 -7.59 5.41
C ASN A 59 9.50 -7.75 3.89
N PHE A 60 9.90 -6.66 3.21
CA PHE A 60 10.30 -6.75 1.81
C PHE A 60 11.52 -7.67 1.65
N ASN A 61 11.59 -8.40 0.54
CA ASN A 61 12.74 -9.27 0.23
C ASN A 61 14.08 -8.50 0.28
N ARG A 62 14.06 -7.24 -0.17
CA ARG A 62 15.16 -6.29 0.01
C ARG A 62 14.65 -4.87 -0.03
N LEU A 63 14.85 -4.11 1.05
CA LEU A 63 14.57 -2.68 1.13
C LEU A 63 15.79 -1.88 0.65
N TYR A 64 15.58 -0.90 -0.23
CA TYR A 64 16.60 0.02 -0.74
C TYR A 64 16.48 1.42 -0.16
N GLY A 65 15.27 1.84 0.22
CA GLY A 65 15.05 3.16 0.78
C GLY A 65 13.62 3.41 1.23
N SER A 66 13.44 4.50 1.96
CA SER A 66 12.16 4.97 2.49
C SER A 66 12.16 6.50 2.47
N ARG A 67 11.06 7.14 2.06
CA ARG A 67 10.92 8.61 2.10
C ARG A 67 9.48 9.04 2.32
N CYS A 68 9.29 10.19 2.95
CA CYS A 68 8.00 10.87 2.93
C CYS A 68 7.81 11.58 1.58
N VAL A 69 6.70 11.28 0.90
CA VAL A 69 6.32 11.92 -0.38
C VAL A 69 5.51 13.19 -0.13
N ASP A 70 4.68 13.17 0.91
CA ASP A 70 3.91 14.30 1.42
C ASP A 70 3.74 14.15 2.95
N ASP A 71 2.93 15.00 3.56
CA ASP A 71 2.70 15.04 5.01
C ASP A 71 2.01 13.78 5.56
N SER A 72 1.49 12.89 4.71
CA SER A 72 0.78 11.68 5.13
C SER A 72 1.24 10.41 4.41
N THR A 73 2.04 10.51 3.36
CA THR A 73 2.41 9.38 2.52
C THR A 73 3.88 9.00 2.70
N CYS A 74 4.12 7.78 3.15
CA CYS A 74 5.42 7.13 3.15
C CYS A 74 5.60 6.26 1.90
N GLU A 75 6.72 6.38 1.20
CA GLU A 75 7.08 5.55 0.06
C GLU A 75 8.30 4.68 0.40
N CYS A 76 8.19 3.38 0.13
CA CYS A 76 9.25 2.39 0.31
C CYS A 76 9.75 1.93 -1.06
N THR A 77 11.06 2.00 -1.29
CA THR A 77 11.72 1.46 -2.49
C THR A 77 12.31 0.11 -2.16
N HIS A 78 11.88 -0.95 -2.84
CA HIS A 78 12.29 -2.32 -2.54
C HIS A 78 12.42 -3.19 -3.80
N LEU A 79 13.00 -4.38 -3.66
CA LEU A 79 13.01 -5.37 -4.73
C LEU A 79 11.59 -5.91 -4.92
N CYS A 80 11.10 -5.89 -6.16
CA CYS A 80 9.81 -6.47 -6.50
C CYS A 80 9.81 -7.97 -6.17
N PRO A 81 8.70 -8.52 -5.63
CA PRO A 81 8.56 -9.95 -5.48
C PRO A 81 8.67 -10.62 -6.86
N ARG A 82 9.40 -11.74 -6.93
CA ARG A 82 9.41 -12.56 -8.14
C ARG A 82 8.00 -13.11 -8.32
N GLN A 83 7.37 -12.82 -9.45
CA GLN A 83 6.08 -13.44 -9.78
C GLN A 83 6.28 -14.96 -9.91
N PRO A 84 5.44 -15.78 -9.25
CA PRO A 84 5.49 -17.24 -9.39
C PRO A 84 5.06 -17.70 -10.79
#